data_AF-A0A812IG97-F1
#
_entry.id   AF-A0A812IG97-F1
#
_cell.length_a   1.000
_cell.length_b   1.000
_cell.length_c   1.000
_cell.angle_alpha   90.00
_cell.angle_beta   90.00
_cell.angle_gamma   90.00
#
_symmetry.space_group_name_H-M   'P 1'
#
loop_
_entity.id
_entity.type
_entity.pdbx_description
1 polymer ?
#
loop_
_entity_poly.entity_id
_entity_poly.type
_entity_poly.pdbx_seq_one_letter_code
_entity_poly.pdbx_strand_id
1 'polypeptide(L)'
;MDRDKSPLGKPRVPKAKARSTSPGREGKSAFGRAPPARSGSSSDRRAFQALLQCQAKHMAKILVELDHGAKESCWAWYIFPTEKAGMCDMDETRITTENAKDLCDASVNTSAGHWQQCLEKICDLLEERNVKPPDSHVLPRIDHGRVHWFVKFWQSYEFSPPWMQEVCRRLDEFDFPRH
;
A
#
# COMPACT_ATOMS: atom_id res chain seq x y z
N MET A 1 17.72 -63.63 -30.64
CA MET A 1 17.04 -64.41 -29.59
C MET A 1 16.28 -63.43 -28.73
N ASP A 2 14.96 -63.65 -28.66
CA ASP A 2 13.98 -63.20 -27.64
C ASP A 2 13.84 -61.68 -27.38
N ARG A 3 12.81 -60.96 -27.84
CA ARG A 3 11.33 -61.04 -27.62
C ARG A 3 10.90 -61.19 -26.16
N ASP A 4 10.53 -60.07 -25.54
CA ASP A 4 9.34 -59.93 -24.67
C ASP A 4 9.10 -58.41 -24.46
N LYS A 5 8.05 -57.70 -24.91
CA LYS A 5 6.57 -57.83 -24.92
C LYS A 5 5.86 -57.73 -23.55
N SER A 6 5.49 -56.48 -23.24
CA SER A 6 4.17 -56.04 -22.69
C SER A 6 3.93 -56.20 -21.18
N PRO A 7 2.88 -55.57 -20.58
CA PRO A 7 1.94 -54.57 -21.10
C PRO A 7 1.70 -53.33 -20.19
N LEU A 8 1.10 -52.31 -20.83
CA LEU A 8 0.42 -51.14 -20.27
C LEU A 8 -0.68 -51.47 -19.26
N GLY A 9 -0.64 -50.82 -18.09
CA GLY A 9 -1.71 -50.74 -17.10
C GLY A 9 -2.55 -49.47 -17.26
N LYS A 10 -3.87 -49.63 -17.29
CA LYS A 10 -4.92 -48.68 -17.69
C LYS A 10 -5.16 -47.50 -16.72
N PRO A 11 -5.69 -46.36 -17.19
CA PRO A 11 -6.12 -45.23 -16.36
C PRO A 11 -7.47 -45.50 -15.65
N ARG A 12 -7.59 -45.06 -14.40
CA ARG A 12 -8.85 -45.06 -13.64
C ARG A 12 -9.56 -43.71 -13.77
N VAL A 13 -10.78 -43.75 -14.30
CA VAL A 13 -11.74 -42.64 -14.43
C VAL A 13 -12.56 -42.49 -13.13
N PRO A 14 -13.06 -41.27 -12.79
CA PRO A 14 -13.64 -40.96 -11.48
C PRO A 14 -15.07 -41.48 -11.29
N LYS A 15 -15.41 -41.86 -10.06
CA LYS A 15 -16.80 -42.13 -9.65
C LYS A 15 -17.48 -40.82 -9.23
N ALA A 16 -18.42 -40.37 -10.05
CA ALA A 16 -19.46 -39.43 -9.65
C ALA A 16 -20.39 -40.07 -8.60
N LYS A 17 -20.74 -39.33 -7.55
CA LYS A 17 -21.86 -39.64 -6.66
C LYS A 17 -22.81 -38.45 -6.59
N ALA A 18 -24.07 -38.83 -6.46
CA ALA A 18 -25.28 -38.08 -6.73
C ALA A 18 -25.56 -36.88 -5.82
N ARG A 19 -26.33 -35.96 -6.41
CA ARG A 19 -27.23 -34.97 -5.81
C ARG A 19 -27.88 -35.43 -4.50
N SER A 20 -27.99 -34.49 -3.56
CA SER A 20 -29.21 -34.37 -2.74
C SER A 20 -29.52 -32.88 -2.54
N THR A 21 -30.65 -32.48 -3.10
CA THR A 21 -31.28 -31.16 -2.98
C THR A 21 -32.22 -31.18 -1.78
N SER A 22 -32.00 -30.29 -0.81
CA SER A 22 -32.98 -29.98 0.24
C SER A 22 -33.50 -28.55 0.07
N PRO A 23 -34.80 -28.31 0.32
CA PRO A 23 -35.46 -27.05 0.04
C PRO A 23 -35.41 -26.05 1.21
N GLY A 24 -35.35 -24.77 0.86
CA GLY A 24 -36.16 -23.69 1.45
C GLY A 24 -36.04 -23.44 2.95
N ARG A 25 -35.25 -22.42 3.31
CA ARG A 25 -35.56 -21.59 4.48
C ARG A 25 -35.43 -20.12 4.09
N GLU A 26 -36.53 -19.57 3.60
CA GLU A 26 -36.73 -18.12 3.49
C GLU A 26 -36.73 -17.52 4.90
N GLY A 27 -35.68 -16.76 5.19
CA GLY A 27 -35.48 -16.04 6.44
C GLY A 27 -35.17 -14.59 6.15
N LYS A 28 -36.23 -13.81 5.91
CA LYS A 28 -36.37 -12.37 6.17
C LYS A 28 -35.12 -11.51 5.92
N SER A 29 -35.10 -10.93 4.72
CA SER A 29 -34.33 -9.73 4.37
C SER A 29 -34.61 -8.62 5.39
N ALA A 30 -33.72 -8.48 6.37
CA ALA A 30 -33.63 -7.28 7.17
C ALA A 30 -32.98 -6.23 6.26
N PHE A 31 -33.77 -5.27 5.79
CA PHE A 31 -33.27 -4.09 5.12
C PHE A 31 -32.20 -3.46 6.02
N GLY A 32 -30.96 -3.62 5.58
CA GLY A 32 -29.77 -3.13 6.25
C GLY A 32 -29.88 -1.64 6.39
N ARG A 33 -30.05 -1.17 7.63
CA ARG A 33 -29.64 0.17 7.97
C ARG A 33 -28.12 0.15 7.87
N ALA A 34 -27.59 0.73 6.80
CA ALA A 34 -26.15 0.91 6.65
C ALA A 34 -25.62 1.51 7.96
N PRO A 35 -24.55 0.94 8.54
CA PRO A 35 -23.96 1.51 9.74
C PRO A 35 -23.61 2.98 9.44
N PRO A 36 -23.94 3.92 10.34
CA PRO A 36 -23.55 5.31 10.15
C PRO A 36 -22.05 5.36 9.90
N ALA A 37 -21.64 6.11 8.88
CA ALA A 37 -20.24 6.35 8.56
C ALA A 37 -19.51 6.68 9.87
N ARG A 38 -18.63 5.76 10.30
CA ARG A 38 -17.91 5.93 11.55
C ARG A 38 -16.98 7.11 11.34
N SER A 39 -17.38 8.28 11.84
CA SER A 39 -16.45 9.39 12.07
C SER A 39 -15.21 8.79 12.73
N GLY A 40 -14.06 8.91 12.07
CA GLY A 40 -12.81 8.25 12.47
C GLY A 40 -12.56 8.37 13.97
N SER A 41 -11.96 7.35 14.57
CA SER A 41 -11.80 7.32 16.03
C SER A 41 -11.01 8.55 16.51
N SER A 42 -11.19 8.95 17.76
CA SER A 42 -10.41 10.07 18.33
C SER A 42 -8.90 9.82 18.22
N SER A 43 -8.48 8.55 18.20
CA SER A 43 -7.10 8.13 17.97
C SER A 43 -6.65 8.40 16.54
N ASP A 44 -7.47 8.07 15.54
CA ASP A 44 -7.13 8.28 14.12
C ASP A 44 -7.02 9.76 13.78
N ARG A 45 -7.89 10.59 14.37
CA ARG A 45 -7.79 12.05 14.23
C ARG A 45 -6.47 12.58 14.81
N ARG A 46 -6.03 12.07 15.97
CA ARG A 46 -4.74 12.48 16.56
C ARG A 46 -3.56 12.05 15.70
N ALA A 47 -3.56 10.80 15.24
CA ALA A 47 -2.49 10.28 14.40
C ALA A 47 -2.38 11.01 13.05
N PHE A 48 -3.52 11.36 12.46
CA PHE A 48 -3.53 12.16 11.23
C PHE A 48 -3.01 13.58 11.45
N GLN A 49 -3.39 14.23 12.55
CA GLN A 49 -2.84 15.55 12.89
C GLN A 49 -1.33 15.50 13.17
N ALA A 50 -0.85 14.45 13.82
CA ALA A 50 0.58 14.23 14.01
C ALA A 50 1.31 14.05 12.66
N LEU A 51 0.71 13.30 11.73
CA LEU A 51 1.24 13.18 10.36
C LEU A 51 1.40 14.53 9.68
N LEU A 52 0.37 15.39 9.71
CA LEU A 52 0.43 16.73 9.11
C LEU A 52 1.55 17.59 9.73
N GLN A 53 1.70 17.52 11.05
CA GLN A 53 2.76 18.25 11.76
C GLN A 53 4.16 17.72 11.39
N CYS A 54 4.32 16.40 11.29
CA CYS A 54 5.57 15.79 10.87
C CYS A 54 5.91 16.15 9.41
N GLN A 55 4.94 16.14 8.50
CA GLN A 55 5.19 16.58 7.13
C GLN A 55 5.62 18.06 7.10
N ALA A 56 4.90 18.95 7.78
CA ALA A 56 5.26 20.37 7.87
C ALA A 56 6.66 20.62 8.43
N LYS A 57 7.10 19.81 9.39
CA LYS A 57 8.42 19.94 10.02
C LYS A 57 9.56 19.34 9.17
N HIS A 58 9.30 18.27 8.43
CA HIS A 58 10.36 17.43 7.87
C HIS A 58 10.50 17.50 6.34
N MET A 59 9.46 17.85 5.57
CA MET A 59 9.50 17.75 4.09
C MET A 59 10.69 18.46 3.46
N ALA A 60 11.00 19.69 3.89
CA ALA A 60 12.13 20.44 3.33
C ALA A 60 13.49 19.75 3.56
N LYS A 61 13.69 19.09 4.71
CA LYS A 61 14.92 18.34 5.00
C LYS A 61 15.00 17.04 4.20
N ILE A 62 13.86 16.39 4.00
CA ILE A 62 13.77 15.16 3.20
C ILE A 62 14.14 15.45 1.76
N LEU A 63 13.67 16.56 1.18
CA LEU A 63 14.08 16.96 -0.17
C LEU A 63 15.60 17.13 -0.29
N VAL A 64 16.24 17.76 0.69
CA VAL A 64 17.72 17.91 0.72
C VAL A 64 18.42 16.55 0.78
N GLU A 65 17.93 15.60 1.58
CA GLU A 65 18.48 14.22 1.58
C GLU A 65 18.31 13.54 0.23
N LEU A 66 17.14 13.67 -0.39
CA LEU A 66 16.86 13.10 -1.70
C LEU A 66 17.67 13.77 -2.82
N ASP A 67 18.08 15.02 -2.68
CA ASP A 67 19.05 15.66 -3.58
C ASP A 67 20.45 15.05 -3.48
N HIS A 68 20.80 14.43 -2.34
CA HIS A 68 21.99 13.58 -2.22
C HIS A 68 21.77 12.14 -2.73
N GLY A 69 20.54 11.83 -3.17
CA GLY A 69 20.21 10.65 -3.96
C GLY A 69 19.68 9.45 -3.17
N ALA A 70 19.56 9.52 -1.85
CA ALA A 70 19.03 8.41 -1.06
C ALA A 70 18.44 8.89 0.27
N LYS A 71 17.60 8.04 0.87
CA LYS A 71 17.12 8.23 2.24
C LYS A 71 18.26 8.00 3.24
N GLU A 72 18.49 8.99 4.11
CA GLU A 72 19.54 8.92 5.15
C GLU A 72 18.96 8.91 6.57
N SER A 73 17.79 9.51 6.79
CA SER A 73 17.18 9.58 8.13
C SER A 73 15.80 8.90 8.25
N CYS A 74 15.19 8.96 9.44
CA CYS A 74 14.01 8.17 9.82
C CYS A 74 12.69 8.91 9.50
N TRP A 75 12.28 8.95 8.24
CA TRP A 75 11.07 9.68 7.81
C TRP A 75 10.09 8.88 6.93
N ALA A 76 10.32 7.58 6.73
CA ALA A 76 9.48 6.78 5.82
C ALA A 76 8.00 6.78 6.18
N TRP A 77 7.65 6.91 7.47
CA TRP A 77 6.25 6.99 7.94
C TRP A 77 5.51 8.22 7.40
N TYR A 78 6.23 9.33 7.21
CA TYR A 78 5.65 10.60 6.78
C TYR A 78 5.56 10.73 5.26
N ILE A 79 6.44 10.03 4.53
CA ILE A 79 6.41 9.97 3.06
C ILE A 79 5.48 8.86 2.56
N PHE A 80 5.48 7.71 3.22
CA PHE A 80 4.67 6.55 2.87
C PHE A 80 3.69 6.20 4.02
N PRO A 81 2.76 7.11 4.36
CA PRO A 81 1.78 6.82 5.40
C PRO A 81 0.88 5.67 4.96
N THR A 82 0.53 4.82 5.91
CA THR A 82 -0.40 3.69 5.70
C THR A 82 -1.46 3.73 6.79
N GLU A 83 -2.44 2.83 6.72
CA GLU A 83 -3.45 2.68 7.77
C GLU A 83 -2.89 2.11 9.09
N LYS A 84 -1.63 1.66 9.09
CA LYS A 84 -0.94 1.10 10.25
C LYS A 84 0.28 1.94 10.62
N ALA A 85 0.27 2.43 11.86
CA ALA A 85 1.42 3.10 12.45
C ALA A 85 2.68 2.23 12.38
N GLY A 86 3.83 2.87 12.20
CA GLY A 86 5.12 2.18 12.22
C GLY A 86 5.49 1.68 13.61
N MET A 87 6.25 0.57 13.69
CA MET A 87 6.70 0.01 14.97
C MET A 87 7.63 0.97 15.75
N CYS A 88 8.38 1.82 15.04
CA CYS A 88 9.26 2.83 15.63
C CYS A 88 8.78 4.26 15.33
N ASP A 89 7.52 4.42 14.94
CA ASP A 89 6.90 5.72 14.73
C ASP A 89 6.40 6.25 16.08
N MET A 90 7.20 7.12 16.70
CA MET A 90 6.90 7.68 18.01
C MET A 90 5.63 8.53 18.03
N ASP A 91 5.20 9.02 16.86
CA ASP A 91 4.03 9.88 16.70
C ASP A 91 2.78 9.07 16.28
N GLU A 92 2.92 7.74 16.13
CA GLU A 92 1.88 6.80 15.69
C GLU A 92 1.13 7.24 14.42
N THR A 93 1.85 7.92 13.51
CA THR A 93 1.28 8.50 12.29
C THR A 93 0.66 7.43 11.41
N ARG A 94 -0.56 7.71 10.94
CA ARG A 94 -1.30 6.88 10.01
C ARG A 94 -2.40 7.68 9.35
N ILE A 95 -2.87 7.16 8.23
CA ILE A 95 -4.05 7.64 7.53
C ILE A 95 -5.21 6.66 7.73
N THR A 96 -6.39 7.06 7.31
CA THR A 96 -7.53 6.18 7.09
C THR A 96 -8.16 6.53 5.74
N THR A 97 -9.03 5.67 5.23
CA THR A 97 -9.79 5.95 4.01
C THR A 97 -10.55 7.29 4.10
N GLU A 98 -11.04 7.66 5.28
CA GLU A 98 -11.82 8.90 5.48
C GLU A 98 -10.98 10.18 5.39
N ASN A 99 -9.72 10.15 5.85
CA ASN A 99 -8.86 11.34 5.91
C ASN A 99 -7.77 11.39 4.82
N ALA A 100 -7.59 10.32 4.03
CA ALA A 100 -6.55 10.26 3.00
C ALA A 100 -6.66 11.41 1.98
N LYS A 101 -7.87 11.75 1.53
CA LYS A 101 -8.08 12.91 0.63
C LYS A 101 -7.53 14.23 1.21
N ASP A 102 -7.64 14.42 2.52
CA ASP A 102 -7.23 15.65 3.20
C ASP A 102 -5.70 15.77 3.22
N LEU A 103 -4.97 14.66 3.12
CA LEU A 103 -3.52 14.66 3.01
C LEU A 103 -3.04 15.27 1.69
N CYS A 104 -3.84 15.18 0.63
CA CYS A 104 -3.53 15.74 -0.70
C CYS A 104 -4.09 17.16 -0.89
N ASP A 105 -4.94 17.64 0.02
CA ASP A 105 -5.58 18.95 -0.07
C ASP A 105 -4.66 20.03 0.51
N ALA A 106 -4.19 20.97 -0.32
CA ALA A 106 -3.31 22.05 0.11
C ALA A 106 -3.93 23.01 1.13
N SER A 107 -5.27 23.05 1.23
CA SER A 107 -5.97 23.84 2.26
C SER A 107 -5.93 23.19 3.65
N VAL A 108 -5.71 21.87 3.72
CA VAL A 108 -5.61 21.10 4.97
C VAL A 108 -4.15 20.75 5.30
N ASN A 109 -3.42 20.26 4.30
CA ASN A 109 -2.01 19.94 4.37
C ASN A 109 -1.19 20.96 3.60
N THR A 110 -0.65 21.96 4.31
CA THR A 110 0.22 22.99 3.73
C THR A 110 1.51 22.43 3.12
N SER A 111 1.86 21.17 3.43
CA SER A 111 3.03 20.47 2.91
C SER A 111 2.72 19.54 1.74
N ALA A 112 1.48 19.48 1.25
CA ALA A 112 1.08 18.59 0.17
C ALA A 112 1.97 18.74 -1.08
N GLY A 113 2.32 19.97 -1.45
CA GLY A 113 3.21 20.22 -2.60
C GLY A 113 4.63 19.68 -2.40
N HIS A 114 5.22 19.85 -1.22
CA HIS A 114 6.54 19.29 -0.92
C HIS A 114 6.49 17.76 -0.81
N TRP A 115 5.40 17.22 -0.27
CA TRP A 115 5.21 15.78 -0.17
C TRP A 115 5.12 15.12 -1.54
N GLN A 116 4.37 15.71 -2.48
CA GLN A 116 4.36 15.31 -3.88
C GLN A 116 5.77 15.34 -4.47
N GLN A 117 6.52 16.43 -4.29
CA GLN A 117 7.89 16.56 -4.81
C GLN A 117 8.82 15.46 -4.26
N CYS A 118 8.75 15.14 -2.97
CA CYS A 118 9.53 14.05 -2.37
C CYS A 118 9.23 12.71 -3.05
N LEU A 119 7.95 12.40 -3.25
CA LEU A 119 7.52 11.15 -3.86
C LEU A 119 7.95 11.03 -5.33
N GLU A 120 7.79 12.11 -6.11
CA GLU A 120 8.25 12.18 -7.50
C GLU A 120 9.76 12.04 -7.59
N LYS A 121 10.52 12.74 -6.73
CA LYS A 121 11.98 12.65 -6.65
C LYS A 121 12.45 11.23 -6.32
N ILE A 122 11.76 10.53 -5.43
CA ILE A 122 12.06 9.11 -5.13
C ILE A 122 11.86 8.25 -6.38
N CYS A 123 10.79 8.46 -7.14
CA CYS A 123 10.58 7.74 -8.40
C CYS A 123 11.71 8.02 -9.41
N ASP A 124 12.09 9.30 -9.58
CA ASP A 124 13.17 9.71 -10.49
C ASP A 124 14.49 9.02 -10.12
N LEU A 125 14.84 8.99 -8.82
CA LEU A 125 16.07 8.34 -8.33
C LEU A 125 16.07 6.82 -8.55
N LEU A 126 14.92 6.17 -8.39
CA LEU A 126 14.77 4.74 -8.62
C LEU A 126 14.93 4.40 -10.11
N GLU A 127 14.32 5.21 -10.98
CA GLU A 127 14.38 5.06 -12.44
C GLU A 127 15.78 5.35 -12.98
N GLU A 128 16.44 6.43 -12.53
CA GLU A 128 17.80 6.80 -12.93
C GLU A 128 18.80 5.68 -12.62
N ARG A 129 18.68 5.06 -11.44
CA ARG A 129 19.57 3.95 -11.06
C ARG A 129 19.28 2.69 -11.84
N ASN A 130 18.05 2.49 -12.30
CA ASN A 130 17.60 1.29 -13.00
C ASN A 130 17.94 -0.01 -12.24
N VAL A 131 17.90 0.03 -10.91
CA VAL A 131 18.14 -1.12 -10.02
C VAL A 131 16.87 -1.41 -9.23
N LYS A 132 16.40 -2.65 -9.29
CA LYS A 132 15.23 -3.08 -8.53
C LYS A 132 15.60 -3.39 -7.06
N PRO A 133 14.70 -3.15 -6.10
CA PRO A 133 14.77 -3.73 -4.76
C PRO A 133 15.10 -5.25 -4.82
N PRO A 134 15.91 -5.77 -3.87
CA PRO A 134 16.39 -5.11 -2.66
C PRO A 134 17.64 -4.23 -2.88
N ASP A 135 18.21 -4.23 -4.09
CA ASP A 135 19.51 -3.62 -4.38
C ASP A 135 19.43 -2.11 -4.66
N SER A 136 18.21 -1.56 -4.70
CA SER A 136 18.01 -0.11 -4.75
C SER A 136 18.55 0.55 -3.47
N HIS A 137 19.64 1.31 -3.62
CA HIS A 137 20.19 2.14 -2.55
C HIS A 137 19.38 3.42 -2.28
N VAL A 138 18.21 3.63 -2.92
CA VAL A 138 17.41 4.87 -2.72
C VAL A 138 16.64 4.77 -1.41
N LEU A 139 16.01 3.62 -1.17
CA LEU A 139 15.24 3.31 0.03
C LEU A 139 15.79 2.04 0.68
N PRO A 140 16.13 2.06 1.98
CA PRO A 140 16.65 0.89 2.66
C PRO A 140 15.58 -0.21 2.73
N ARG A 141 16.03 -1.48 2.77
CA ARG A 141 15.15 -2.66 2.77
C ARG A 141 14.06 -2.65 3.84
N ILE A 142 14.33 -2.05 4.99
CA ILE A 142 13.37 -1.94 6.11
C ILE A 142 12.11 -1.12 5.75
N ASP A 143 12.20 -0.24 4.75
CA ASP A 143 11.08 0.61 4.34
C ASP A 143 10.25 -0.01 3.21
N HIS A 144 10.73 -1.11 2.57
CA HIS A 144 10.10 -1.68 1.37
C HIS A 144 8.67 -2.15 1.61
N GLY A 145 8.40 -2.83 2.73
CA GLY A 145 7.03 -3.24 3.08
C GLY A 145 6.09 -2.05 3.23
N ARG A 146 6.58 -0.92 3.73
CA ARG A 146 5.78 0.31 3.84
C ARG A 146 5.46 0.91 2.48
N VAL A 147 6.43 0.95 1.56
CA VAL A 147 6.19 1.39 0.17
C VAL A 147 5.16 0.48 -0.49
N HIS A 148 5.27 -0.84 -0.31
CA HIS A 148 4.31 -1.80 -0.84
C HIS A 148 2.88 -1.49 -0.38
N TRP A 149 2.66 -1.34 0.93
CA TRP A 149 1.32 -1.07 1.47
C TRP A 149 0.81 0.33 1.14
N PHE A 150 1.71 1.31 1.03
CA PHE A 150 1.38 2.65 0.53
C PHE A 150 0.83 2.57 -0.90
N VAL A 151 1.54 1.91 -1.82
CA VAL A 151 1.11 1.74 -3.21
C VAL A 151 -0.25 1.04 -3.28
N LYS A 152 -0.43 -0.06 -2.54
CA LYS A 152 -1.71 -0.81 -2.54
C LYS A 152 -2.87 0.02 -2.01
N PHE A 153 -2.66 0.80 -0.96
CA PHE A 153 -3.68 1.71 -0.45
C PHE A 153 -4.12 2.71 -1.54
N TRP A 154 -3.17 3.49 -2.07
CA TRP A 154 -3.46 4.59 -2.99
C TRP A 154 -3.91 4.16 -4.38
N GLN A 155 -3.50 2.98 -4.87
CA GLN A 155 -4.04 2.38 -6.10
C GLN A 155 -5.51 1.98 -5.96
N SER A 156 -5.95 1.62 -4.74
CA SER A 156 -7.33 1.21 -4.45
C SER A 156 -8.24 2.37 -4.01
N TYR A 157 -7.65 3.53 -3.71
CA TYR A 157 -8.37 4.67 -3.16
C TYR A 157 -9.08 5.48 -4.25
N GLU A 158 -10.41 5.51 -4.20
CA GLU A 158 -11.27 6.15 -5.22
C GLU A 158 -10.95 7.63 -5.46
N PHE A 159 -10.52 8.35 -4.42
CA PHE A 159 -10.23 9.79 -4.48
C PHE A 159 -8.74 10.11 -4.62
N SER A 160 -7.92 9.13 -5.04
CA SER A 160 -6.50 9.34 -5.29
C SER A 160 -6.31 10.36 -6.42
N PRO A 161 -5.62 11.51 -6.20
CA PRO A 161 -5.44 12.51 -7.25
C PRO A 161 -4.53 11.97 -8.37
N PRO A 162 -4.62 12.52 -9.61
CA PRO A 162 -3.86 12.00 -10.75
C PRO A 162 -2.35 11.89 -10.52
N TRP A 163 -1.74 12.85 -9.83
CA TRP A 163 -0.31 12.82 -9.52
C TRP A 163 0.06 11.65 -8.59
N MET A 164 -0.81 11.32 -7.62
CA MET A 164 -0.58 10.20 -6.70
C MET A 164 -0.74 8.87 -7.43
N GLN A 165 -1.73 8.77 -8.32
CA GLN A 165 -1.89 7.58 -9.17
C GLN A 165 -0.64 7.34 -10.02
N GLU A 166 -0.05 8.40 -10.58
CA GLU A 166 1.18 8.30 -11.36
C GLU A 166 2.38 7.90 -10.50
N VAL A 167 2.57 8.50 -9.33
CA VAL A 167 3.59 8.07 -8.34
C VAL A 167 3.43 6.59 -8.02
N CYS A 168 2.22 6.14 -7.69
CA CYS A 168 1.98 4.73 -7.36
C CYS A 168 2.25 3.81 -8.55
N ARG A 169 1.89 4.21 -9.77
CA ARG A 169 2.19 3.45 -10.99
C ARG A 169 3.69 3.26 -11.16
N ARG A 170 4.47 4.33 -11.03
CA ARG A 170 5.94 4.32 -11.13
C ARG A 170 6.59 3.45 -10.04
N LEU A 171 6.16 3.61 -8.79
CA LEU A 171 6.68 2.81 -7.68
C LEU A 171 6.37 1.30 -7.80
N ASP A 172 5.22 0.92 -8.35
CA ASP A 172 4.80 -0.49 -8.49
C ASP A 172 5.69 -1.25 -9.51
N GLU A 173 6.37 -0.57 -10.44
CA GLU A 173 7.30 -1.19 -11.41
C GLU A 173 8.53 -1.85 -10.74
N PHE A 174 8.85 -1.41 -9.52
CA PHE A 174 9.98 -1.89 -8.73
C PHE A 174 9.63 -3.10 -7.83
N ASP A 175 8.36 -3.54 -7.78
CA ASP A 175 7.91 -4.74 -7.06
C ASP A 175 8.43 -4.84 -5.61
N PHE A 176 8.21 -3.79 -4.82
CA PHE A 176 8.66 -3.75 -3.42
C PHE A 176 8.05 -4.92 -2.60
N PRO A 177 8.88 -5.68 -1.85
CA PRO A 177 8.40 -6.82 -1.08
C PRO A 177 7.56 -6.41 0.14
N ARG A 178 6.70 -7.31 0.62
CA ARG A 178 5.67 -7.04 1.66
C ARG A 178 6.16 -7.06 3.12
N HIS A 179 7.47 -7.18 3.34
CA HIS A 179 8.06 -7.58 4.63
C HIS A 179 7.69 -6.68 5.81
#